data_AF-A0A536H1P4-F1
#
_entry.id   AF-A0A536H1P4-F1
#
_cell.length_a   1.000
_cell.length_b   1.000
_cell.length_c   1.000
_cell.angle_alpha   90.00
_cell.angle_beta   90.00
_cell.angle_gamma   90.00
#
_symmetry.space_group_name_H-M   'P 1'
#
loop_
_entity.id
_entity.type
_entity.pdbx_description
1 polymer ?
#
loop_
_entity_poly.entity_id
_entity_poly.type
_entity_poly.pdbx_seq_one_letter_code
_entity_poly.pdbx_strand_id
1 'polypeptide(L)'
;QVIRRTRIVCTIGPSSSSPAILRTMVQSGMDVARLNFSHGDHPTHRQAAEDVRAAAEAVGRPVALLGDLQGPKIRTGPLDTAFMRLARGRRVVLVGGPRGAADEIEVSHPELVDALRVGDRVLIDDGRIELAVRATSKGRAECTVIRGGLLGERKGVSVPGRPLPLPALTEKDLVDLKFAVELGVDYIALSFVRQAEDLLLCQKHLTGLGCSTPVIAKLEKLEAIRNLGKILEVADAVMVARGDLGVELKLGELPAVQKEVIDRANRAGVPVITATEMLESMVTSNRPTRAETSDVANAIWDGTDAVMLSQETSVGAHPVEALRAMARICLSTQRHPSFGRERQMWREPGEVGSAIAHAAATTADELGARVIIAFTESGTTALRCSKARPRVPVVAASPHEDVLRKTALYAGVIPLLVSPGRDTDQMVSNATEAAARSGLVRSGDRVVVVAGVPVGRPGQTNLLKVEIV
;
A
#
# COMPACT_ATOMS: atom_id res chain seq x y z
N GLN A 1 -25.36 6.64 -9.34
CA GLN A 1 -24.33 5.58 -9.45
C GLN A 1 -23.71 5.36 -8.09
N VAL A 2 -23.44 4.11 -7.68
CA VAL A 2 -22.77 3.80 -6.40
C VAL A 2 -21.28 4.08 -6.58
N ILE A 3 -20.72 4.95 -5.73
CA ILE A 3 -19.30 5.32 -5.77
C ILE A 3 -18.49 4.27 -5.00
N ARG A 4 -17.43 3.76 -5.63
CA ARG A 4 -16.49 2.81 -5.01
C ARG A 4 -15.73 3.49 -3.88
N ARG A 5 -15.72 2.88 -2.69
CA ARG A 5 -15.02 3.41 -1.50
C ARG A 5 -13.61 2.86 -1.33
N THR A 6 -13.45 1.53 -1.39
CA THR A 6 -12.13 0.89 -1.24
C THR A 6 -11.28 1.16 -2.48
N ARG A 7 -10.07 1.68 -2.27
CA ARG A 7 -9.11 2.06 -3.33
C ARG A 7 -8.44 0.87 -3.98
N ILE A 8 -7.94 1.07 -5.19
CA ILE A 8 -7.21 0.04 -5.93
C ILE A 8 -5.83 0.56 -6.31
N VAL A 9 -4.82 -0.11 -5.78
CA VAL A 9 -3.41 0.07 -6.14
C VAL A 9 -3.09 -0.95 -7.23
N CYS A 10 -2.49 -0.50 -8.34
CA CYS A 10 -2.04 -1.38 -9.42
C CYS A 10 -0.54 -1.24 -9.60
N THR A 11 0.18 -2.36 -9.69
CA THR A 11 1.61 -2.34 -10.00
C THR A 11 1.80 -2.19 -11.50
N ILE A 12 2.60 -1.21 -11.91
CA ILE A 12 2.91 -0.96 -13.31
C ILE A 12 4.11 -1.83 -13.73
N GLY A 13 4.00 -2.47 -14.89
CA GLY A 13 5.07 -3.28 -15.45
C GLY A 13 4.86 -3.54 -16.94
N PRO A 14 5.60 -4.51 -17.53
CA PRO A 14 5.56 -4.81 -18.95
C PRO A 14 4.17 -5.02 -19.56
N SER A 15 3.22 -5.63 -18.82
CA SER A 15 1.86 -5.85 -19.34
C SER A 15 1.00 -4.58 -19.34
N SER A 16 1.36 -3.57 -18.55
CA SER A 16 0.56 -2.37 -18.35
C SER A 16 1.25 -1.08 -18.77
N SER A 17 2.43 -1.13 -19.37
CA SER A 17 3.24 0.07 -19.64
C SER A 17 2.77 0.89 -20.83
N SER A 18 1.91 0.36 -21.71
CA SER A 18 1.45 1.13 -22.87
C SER A 18 0.46 2.25 -22.48
N PRO A 19 0.55 3.46 -23.08
CA PRO A 19 -0.36 4.57 -22.78
C PRO A 19 -1.85 4.24 -22.94
N ALA A 20 -2.20 3.39 -23.92
CA ALA A 20 -3.58 2.96 -24.16
C ALA A 20 -4.12 2.07 -23.02
N ILE A 21 -3.28 1.15 -22.52
CA ILE A 21 -3.64 0.30 -21.38
C ILE A 21 -3.75 1.15 -20.12
N LEU A 22 -2.79 2.04 -19.86
CA LEU A 22 -2.82 2.94 -18.69
C LEU A 22 -4.08 3.80 -18.68
N ARG A 23 -4.44 4.44 -19.79
CA ARG A 23 -5.70 5.18 -19.91
C ARG A 23 -6.91 4.31 -19.56
N THR A 24 -6.94 3.09 -20.09
CA THR A 24 -8.02 2.13 -19.82
C THR A 24 -8.06 1.71 -18.34
N MET A 25 -6.90 1.56 -17.70
CA MET A 25 -6.79 1.24 -16.28
C MET A 25 -7.27 2.39 -15.40
N VAL A 26 -6.88 3.63 -15.69
CA VAL A 26 -7.39 4.81 -14.98
C VAL A 26 -8.91 4.88 -15.09
N GLN A 27 -9.46 4.75 -16.31
CA GLN A 27 -10.91 4.70 -16.54
C GLN A 27 -11.60 3.55 -15.79
N SER A 28 -10.95 2.39 -15.71
CA SER A 28 -11.48 1.19 -15.05
C SER A 28 -11.37 1.24 -13.52
N GLY A 29 -10.71 2.26 -12.95
CA GLY A 29 -10.73 2.54 -11.53
C GLY A 29 -9.41 2.36 -10.79
N MET A 30 -8.25 2.43 -11.47
CA MET A 30 -6.97 2.57 -10.79
C MET A 30 -6.93 3.90 -10.01
N ASP A 31 -6.57 3.86 -8.73
CA ASP A 31 -6.42 5.07 -7.89
C ASP A 31 -4.94 5.37 -7.57
N VAL A 32 -4.11 4.32 -7.50
CA VAL A 32 -2.67 4.43 -7.22
C VAL A 32 -1.91 3.52 -8.18
N ALA A 33 -0.87 4.06 -8.81
CA ALA A 33 0.08 3.32 -9.64
C ALA A 33 1.36 3.08 -8.84
N ARG A 34 1.66 1.80 -8.57
CA ARG A 34 2.87 1.37 -7.87
C ARG A 34 4.00 1.11 -8.86
N LEU A 35 5.13 1.78 -8.62
CA LEU A 35 6.41 1.59 -9.31
C LEU A 35 7.30 0.75 -8.39
N ASN A 36 7.51 -0.52 -8.75
CA ASN A 36 8.29 -1.45 -7.94
C ASN A 36 9.77 -1.39 -8.33
N PHE A 37 10.61 -0.76 -7.52
CA PHE A 37 12.04 -0.61 -7.80
C PHE A 37 12.87 -1.88 -7.58
N SER A 38 12.26 -2.99 -7.18
CA SER A 38 12.91 -4.31 -7.23
C SER A 38 13.21 -4.78 -8.66
N HIS A 39 12.55 -4.18 -9.66
CA HIS A 39 12.64 -4.53 -11.07
C HIS A 39 12.71 -3.27 -11.93
N GLY A 40 13.22 -3.40 -13.16
CA GLY A 40 13.36 -2.29 -14.09
C GLY A 40 14.49 -1.31 -13.70
N ASP A 41 14.72 -0.34 -14.57
CA ASP A 41 15.69 0.73 -14.36
C ASP A 41 14.98 2.10 -14.23
N HIS A 42 15.73 3.11 -13.81
CA HIS A 42 15.19 4.47 -13.62
C HIS A 42 14.56 5.06 -14.90
N PRO A 43 15.15 4.91 -16.11
CA PRO A 43 14.49 5.35 -17.35
C PRO A 43 13.12 4.72 -17.58
N THR A 44 12.99 3.40 -17.35
CA THR A 44 11.71 2.70 -17.50
C THR A 44 10.67 3.22 -16.51
N HIS A 45 11.05 3.43 -15.25
CA HIS A 45 10.15 3.98 -14.23
C HIS A 45 9.75 5.43 -14.50
N ARG A 46 10.66 6.23 -15.08
CA ARG A 46 10.38 7.62 -15.48
C ARG A 46 9.30 7.66 -16.55
N GLN A 47 9.46 6.88 -17.62
CA GLN A 47 8.46 6.79 -18.69
C GLN A 47 7.11 6.31 -18.14
N ALA A 48 7.11 5.27 -17.30
CA ALA A 48 5.89 4.75 -16.69
C ALA A 48 5.14 5.81 -15.86
N ALA A 49 5.86 6.62 -15.09
CA ALA A 49 5.26 7.70 -14.31
C ALA A 49 4.67 8.80 -15.20
N GLU A 50 5.40 9.23 -16.23
CA GLU A 50 4.92 10.22 -17.20
C GLU A 50 3.66 9.75 -17.91
N ASP A 51 3.63 8.49 -18.37
CA ASP A 51 2.47 7.91 -19.04
C ASP A 51 1.27 7.78 -18.09
N VAL A 52 1.50 7.44 -16.81
CA VAL A 52 0.42 7.42 -15.79
C VAL A 52 -0.13 8.82 -15.56
N ARG A 53 0.73 9.85 -15.47
CA ARG A 53 0.30 11.25 -15.30
C ARG A 53 -0.52 11.72 -16.50
N ALA A 54 -0.06 11.45 -17.72
CA ALA A 54 -0.77 11.77 -18.95
C ALA A 54 -2.13 11.02 -19.05
N ALA A 55 -2.17 9.76 -18.65
CA ALA A 55 -3.42 8.99 -18.58
C ALA A 55 -4.40 9.55 -17.54
N ALA A 56 -3.91 9.95 -16.37
CA ALA A 56 -4.71 10.57 -15.31
C ALA A 56 -5.33 11.90 -15.75
N GLU A 57 -4.52 12.76 -16.38
CA GLU A 57 -4.95 14.04 -16.95
C GLU A 57 -6.00 13.84 -18.04
N ALA A 58 -5.74 12.95 -19.01
CA ALA A 58 -6.67 12.68 -20.11
C ALA A 58 -8.03 12.13 -19.65
N VAL A 59 -8.07 11.48 -18.49
CA VAL A 59 -9.31 10.95 -17.89
C VAL A 59 -9.94 11.94 -16.91
N GLY A 60 -9.22 12.98 -16.50
CA GLY A 60 -9.66 13.95 -15.50
C GLY A 60 -9.80 13.36 -14.10
N ARG A 61 -8.96 12.38 -13.75
CA ARG A 61 -8.99 11.70 -12.44
C ARG A 61 -7.59 11.65 -11.82
N PRO A 62 -7.40 12.20 -10.61
CA PRO A 62 -6.12 12.08 -9.91
C PRO A 62 -5.76 10.63 -9.62
N VAL A 63 -4.52 10.27 -9.93
CA VAL A 63 -3.91 8.96 -9.64
C VAL A 63 -2.60 9.20 -8.91
N ALA A 64 -2.42 8.57 -7.75
CA ALA A 64 -1.18 8.69 -7.00
C ALA A 64 -0.08 7.79 -7.60
N LEU A 65 1.17 8.22 -7.53
CA LEU A 65 2.35 7.39 -7.76
C LEU A 65 2.89 6.90 -6.42
N LEU A 66 3.14 5.59 -6.33
CA LEU A 66 3.76 4.94 -5.18
C LEU A 66 5.11 4.35 -5.59
N GLY A 67 6.22 4.93 -5.11
CA GLY A 67 7.55 4.34 -5.26
C GLY A 67 7.79 3.28 -4.18
N ASP A 68 7.95 2.01 -4.56
CA ASP A 68 8.17 0.90 -3.63
C ASP A 68 9.64 0.49 -3.63
N LEU A 69 10.33 0.82 -2.53
CA LEU A 69 11.74 0.51 -2.30
C LEU A 69 11.92 -0.99 -2.10
N GLN A 70 13.03 -1.54 -2.60
CA GLN A 70 13.27 -2.98 -2.53
C GLN A 70 13.54 -3.44 -1.10
N GLY A 71 14.26 -2.64 -0.31
CA GLY A 71 14.74 -3.02 1.01
C GLY A 71 15.80 -4.13 0.96
N PRO A 72 16.22 -4.65 2.12
CA PRO A 72 17.26 -5.67 2.25
C PRO A 72 16.75 -7.08 1.91
N LYS A 73 16.15 -7.27 0.72
CA LYS A 73 15.60 -8.56 0.29
C LYS A 73 16.72 -9.55 0.03
N ILE A 74 16.74 -10.62 0.83
CA ILE A 74 17.77 -11.66 0.73
C ILE A 74 17.40 -12.65 -0.35
N ARG A 75 18.39 -13.00 -1.17
CA ARG A 75 18.20 -13.89 -2.32
C ARG A 75 19.31 -14.92 -2.42
N THR A 76 19.04 -16.04 -3.08
CA THR A 76 20.08 -16.98 -3.50
C THR A 76 20.93 -16.40 -4.62
N GLY A 77 22.20 -16.79 -4.66
CA GLY A 77 23.13 -16.43 -5.72
C GLY A 77 22.87 -17.16 -7.06
N PRO A 78 23.79 -16.98 -8.02
CA PRO A 78 23.76 -17.71 -9.29
C PRO A 78 23.98 -19.22 -9.09
N LEU A 79 23.55 -20.00 -10.07
CA LEU A 79 23.69 -21.45 -10.12
C LEU A 79 24.42 -21.87 -11.40
N ASP A 80 25.28 -22.89 -11.32
CA ASP A 80 25.99 -23.42 -12.50
C ASP A 80 25.05 -24.08 -13.53
N THR A 81 23.81 -24.33 -13.12
CA THR A 81 22.76 -24.95 -13.95
C THR A 81 21.47 -24.18 -13.75
N ALA A 82 20.53 -24.30 -14.69
CA ALA A 82 19.24 -23.60 -14.60
C ALA A 82 18.51 -23.87 -13.27
N PHE A 83 18.64 -25.08 -12.71
CA PHE A 83 18.06 -25.43 -11.42
C PHE A 83 18.93 -26.42 -10.63
N MET A 84 19.04 -26.20 -9.32
CA MET A 84 19.60 -27.17 -8.37
C MET A 84 18.48 -28.00 -7.75
N ARG A 85 18.52 -29.33 -7.92
CA ARG A 85 17.53 -30.23 -7.31
C ARG A 85 17.88 -30.53 -5.85
N LEU A 86 17.02 -30.10 -4.93
CA LEU A 86 17.16 -30.35 -3.50
C LEU A 86 16.23 -31.49 -3.09
N ALA A 87 16.80 -32.66 -2.79
CA ALA A 87 16.06 -33.81 -2.28
C ALA A 87 15.94 -33.75 -0.74
N ARG A 88 14.80 -34.17 -0.18
CA ARG A 88 14.61 -34.26 1.27
C ARG A 88 15.70 -35.12 1.90
N GLY A 89 16.25 -34.67 3.03
CA GLY A 89 17.35 -35.32 3.75
C GLY A 89 18.75 -35.01 3.21
N ARG A 90 18.87 -34.43 2.01
CA ARG A 90 20.17 -34.00 1.45
C ARG A 90 20.82 -32.95 2.36
N ARG A 91 22.13 -33.01 2.50
CA ARG A 91 22.93 -31.95 3.14
C ARG A 91 23.32 -30.91 2.10
N VAL A 92 23.20 -29.65 2.48
CA VAL A 92 23.62 -28.49 1.68
C VAL A 92 24.26 -27.48 2.61
N VAL A 93 25.04 -26.55 2.06
CA VAL A 93 25.70 -25.50 2.86
C VAL A 93 25.26 -24.14 2.33
N LEU A 94 24.77 -23.28 3.22
CA LEU A 94 24.57 -21.87 2.92
C LEU A 94 25.89 -21.12 3.10
N VAL A 95 26.26 -20.29 2.13
CA VAL A 95 27.51 -19.53 2.16
C VAL A 95 27.27 -18.05 1.88
N GLY A 96 27.93 -17.18 2.64
CA GLY A 96 27.83 -15.72 2.53
C GLY A 96 28.76 -15.13 1.46
N GLY A 97 29.07 -15.87 0.42
CA GLY A 97 30.02 -15.49 -0.62
C GLY A 97 30.01 -16.50 -1.77
N PRO A 98 30.91 -16.35 -2.75
CA PRO A 98 30.91 -17.21 -3.94
C PRO A 98 30.95 -18.70 -3.56
N ARG A 99 30.05 -19.50 -4.15
CA ARG A 99 30.05 -20.96 -3.98
C ARG A 99 31.37 -21.56 -4.46
N GLY A 100 31.95 -22.45 -3.65
CA GLY A 100 33.14 -23.24 -3.96
C GLY A 100 32.84 -24.71 -4.29
N ALA A 101 31.62 -25.19 -4.07
CA ALA A 101 31.22 -26.57 -4.34
C ALA A 101 29.76 -26.70 -4.80
N ALA A 102 29.44 -27.85 -5.42
CA ALA A 102 28.13 -28.10 -6.00
C ALA A 102 26.96 -28.01 -5.00
N ASP A 103 27.19 -28.43 -3.75
CA ASP A 103 26.22 -28.46 -2.65
C ASP A 103 26.10 -27.13 -1.89
N GLU A 104 26.84 -26.10 -2.32
CA GLU A 104 26.80 -24.77 -1.72
C GLU A 104 25.76 -23.88 -2.40
N ILE A 105 24.97 -23.20 -1.58
CA ILE A 105 23.98 -22.22 -1.97
C ILE A 105 24.45 -20.86 -1.45
N GLU A 106 24.86 -20.01 -2.36
CA GLU A 106 25.21 -18.63 -2.06
C GLU A 106 23.96 -17.84 -1.64
N VAL A 107 24.12 -16.95 -0.66
CA VAL A 107 23.10 -15.97 -0.27
C VAL A 107 23.66 -14.55 -0.39
N SER A 108 22.82 -13.62 -0.84
CA SER A 108 23.22 -12.25 -1.16
C SER A 108 23.64 -11.39 0.05
N HIS A 109 23.35 -11.85 1.27
CA HIS A 109 23.68 -11.18 2.52
C HIS A 109 24.49 -12.12 3.42
N PRO A 110 25.82 -11.94 3.52
CA PRO A 110 26.67 -12.74 4.41
C PRO A 110 26.21 -12.68 5.87
N GLU A 111 25.64 -11.54 6.28
CA GLU A 111 25.11 -11.30 7.62
C GLU A 111 23.99 -12.27 7.99
N LEU A 112 23.24 -12.79 6.99
CA LEU A 112 22.27 -13.85 7.24
C LEU A 112 22.97 -15.10 7.74
N VAL A 113 24.02 -15.54 7.04
CA VAL A 113 24.71 -16.81 7.37
C VAL A 113 25.37 -16.73 8.74
N ASP A 114 25.98 -15.59 9.04
CA ASP A 114 26.62 -15.35 10.35
C ASP A 114 25.60 -15.21 11.50
N ALA A 115 24.35 -14.82 11.21
CA ALA A 115 23.29 -14.73 12.21
C ALA A 115 22.56 -16.06 12.48
N LEU A 116 22.74 -17.07 11.62
CA LEU A 116 22.08 -18.37 11.77
C LEU A 116 22.55 -19.09 13.03
N ARG A 117 21.64 -19.84 13.65
CA ARG A 117 21.92 -20.75 14.77
C ARG A 117 21.44 -22.15 14.47
N VAL A 118 22.07 -23.15 15.10
CA VAL A 118 21.59 -24.53 15.06
C VAL A 118 20.12 -24.58 15.47
N GLY A 119 19.29 -25.23 14.65
CA GLY A 119 17.84 -25.32 14.85
C GLY A 119 17.02 -24.28 14.07
N ASP A 120 17.64 -23.24 13.51
CA ASP A 120 16.93 -22.28 12.66
C ASP A 120 16.39 -22.95 11.40
N ARG A 121 15.23 -22.46 10.94
CA ARG A 121 14.61 -22.85 9.66
C ARG A 121 14.92 -21.78 8.62
N VAL A 122 15.44 -22.19 7.48
CA VAL A 122 15.67 -21.31 6.33
C VAL A 122 14.68 -21.66 5.24
N LEU A 123 13.88 -20.70 4.85
CA LEU A 123 12.85 -20.81 3.83
C LEU A 123 13.34 -20.17 2.54
N ILE A 124 13.17 -20.86 1.41
CA ILE A 124 13.59 -20.40 0.09
C ILE A 124 12.43 -20.51 -0.90
N ASP A 125 12.33 -19.56 -1.84
CA ASP A 125 11.27 -19.48 -2.86
C ASP A 125 9.88 -19.44 -2.19
N ASP A 126 9.65 -18.43 -1.35
CA ASP A 126 8.41 -18.20 -0.61
C ASP A 126 7.96 -19.40 0.24
N GLY A 127 8.94 -20.09 0.85
CA GLY A 127 8.71 -21.24 1.73
C GLY A 127 8.46 -22.57 1.01
N ARG A 128 8.57 -22.62 -0.33
CA ARG A 128 8.47 -23.87 -1.10
C ARG A 128 9.61 -24.84 -0.80
N ILE A 129 10.78 -24.32 -0.47
CA ILE A 129 11.94 -25.09 -0.03
C ILE A 129 12.21 -24.73 1.44
N GLU A 130 12.52 -25.74 2.24
CA GLU A 130 12.80 -25.58 3.66
C GLU A 130 14.05 -26.34 4.06
N LEU A 131 14.96 -25.63 4.70
CA LEU A 131 16.20 -26.14 5.26
C LEU A 131 16.18 -26.00 6.78
N ALA A 132 16.81 -26.95 7.49
CA ALA A 132 17.08 -26.85 8.92
C ALA A 132 18.58 -26.77 9.17
N VAL A 133 19.02 -25.74 9.89
CA VAL A 133 20.43 -25.53 10.24
C VAL A 133 20.87 -26.58 11.26
N ARG A 134 21.98 -27.26 10.94
CA ARG A 134 22.57 -28.35 11.76
C ARG A 134 23.87 -27.94 12.41
N ALA A 135 24.70 -27.17 11.71
CA ALA A 135 25.96 -26.65 12.24
C ALA A 135 26.23 -25.28 11.62
N THR A 136 26.95 -24.43 12.34
CA THR A 136 27.29 -23.07 11.92
C THR A 136 28.77 -22.81 12.16
N SER A 137 29.41 -22.15 11.21
CA SER A 137 30.77 -21.64 11.29
C SER A 137 30.83 -20.28 10.60
N LYS A 138 31.92 -19.53 10.75
CA LYS A 138 32.04 -18.20 10.15
C LYS A 138 31.81 -18.26 8.62
N GLY A 139 30.81 -17.52 8.13
CA GLY A 139 30.43 -17.45 6.72
C GLY A 139 29.80 -18.72 6.13
N ARG A 140 29.50 -19.76 6.94
CA ARG A 140 28.94 -21.03 6.46
C ARG A 140 27.93 -21.64 7.43
N ALA A 141 26.81 -22.13 6.92
CA ALA A 141 25.83 -22.89 7.70
C ALA A 141 25.48 -24.22 7.02
N GLU A 142 25.80 -25.33 7.68
CA GLU A 142 25.41 -26.66 7.23
C GLU A 142 23.94 -26.90 7.52
N CYS A 143 23.20 -27.29 6.49
CA CYS A 143 21.76 -27.47 6.56
C CYS A 143 21.34 -28.85 6.05
N THR A 144 20.20 -29.33 6.56
CA THR A 144 19.49 -30.48 5.98
C THR A 144 18.22 -30.01 5.30
N VAL A 145 17.97 -30.50 4.09
CA VAL A 145 16.73 -30.24 3.36
C VAL A 145 15.57 -30.95 4.07
N ILE A 146 14.63 -30.19 4.61
CA ILE A 146 13.39 -30.70 5.22
C ILE A 146 12.32 -30.86 4.16
N ARG A 147 12.17 -29.84 3.30
CA ARG A 147 11.28 -29.82 2.14
C ARG A 147 12.10 -29.51 0.90
N GLY A 148 12.11 -30.46 -0.02
CA GLY A 148 12.86 -30.38 -1.28
C GLY A 148 12.11 -29.62 -2.37
N GLY A 149 12.79 -29.38 -3.48
CA GLY A 149 12.27 -28.67 -4.64
C GLY A 149 13.34 -28.38 -5.69
N LEU A 150 12.95 -27.64 -6.73
CA LEU A 150 13.87 -27.09 -7.72
C LEU A 150 14.26 -25.69 -7.29
N LEU A 151 15.50 -25.51 -6.83
CA LEU A 151 16.04 -24.21 -6.52
C LEU A 151 16.50 -23.54 -7.83
N GLY A 152 15.96 -22.36 -8.13
CA GLY A 152 16.48 -21.47 -9.17
C GLY A 152 17.42 -20.40 -8.61
N GLU A 153 17.89 -19.52 -9.48
CA GLU A 153 18.69 -18.35 -9.10
C GLU A 153 17.84 -17.24 -8.48
N ARG A 154 18.46 -16.38 -7.67
CA ARG A 154 17.88 -15.13 -7.15
C ARG A 154 16.54 -15.32 -6.43
N LYS A 155 16.33 -16.49 -5.84
CA LYS A 155 15.11 -16.84 -5.07
C LYS A 155 15.15 -16.23 -3.69
N GLY A 156 14.01 -15.72 -3.22
CA GLY A 156 13.91 -15.10 -1.90
C GLY A 156 14.30 -16.08 -0.79
N VAL A 157 15.03 -15.59 0.21
CA VAL A 157 15.46 -16.36 1.40
C VAL A 157 14.93 -15.66 2.64
N SER A 158 14.32 -16.41 3.55
CA SER A 158 13.87 -15.92 4.86
C SER A 158 14.29 -16.87 5.97
N VAL A 159 14.50 -16.31 7.16
CA VAL A 159 14.75 -17.04 8.41
C VAL A 159 13.69 -16.58 9.41
N PRO A 160 12.52 -17.25 9.47
CA PRO A 160 11.39 -16.77 10.24
C PRO A 160 11.72 -16.55 11.72
N GLY A 161 11.39 -15.35 12.21
CA GLY A 161 11.56 -14.99 13.63
C GLY A 161 13.02 -14.80 14.08
N ARG A 162 14.00 -14.84 13.17
CA ARG A 162 15.40 -14.49 13.46
C ARG A 162 15.63 -13.02 13.08
N PRO A 163 15.94 -12.14 14.05
CA PRO A 163 16.38 -10.79 13.74
C PRO A 163 17.70 -10.85 12.97
N LEU A 164 17.75 -10.15 11.84
CA LEU A 164 18.95 -10.03 11.02
C LEU A 164 19.48 -8.60 11.11
N PRO A 165 20.80 -8.40 11.27
CA PRO A 165 21.42 -7.08 11.41
C PRO A 165 21.57 -6.39 10.04
N LEU A 166 20.48 -6.32 9.28
CA LEU A 166 20.43 -5.66 7.97
C LEU A 166 19.98 -4.21 8.12
N PRO A 167 20.52 -3.27 7.33
CA PRO A 167 20.04 -1.90 7.33
C PRO A 167 18.61 -1.83 6.79
N ALA A 168 17.82 -0.87 7.28
CA ALA A 168 16.46 -0.65 6.78
C ALA A 168 16.43 -0.16 5.33
N LEU A 169 17.44 0.62 4.95
CA LEU A 169 17.66 1.13 3.60
C LEU A 169 19.02 0.62 3.10
N THR A 170 19.02 -0.01 1.94
CA THR A 170 20.26 -0.39 1.24
C THR A 170 20.85 0.81 0.49
N GLU A 171 22.09 0.70 0.02
CA GLU A 171 22.69 1.72 -0.86
C GLU A 171 21.86 1.95 -2.12
N LYS A 172 21.33 0.85 -2.69
CA LYS A 172 20.39 0.91 -3.82
C LYS A 172 19.12 1.68 -3.44
N ASP A 173 18.53 1.41 -2.28
CA ASP A 173 17.32 2.12 -1.84
C ASP A 173 17.57 3.62 -1.67
N LEU A 174 18.75 4.05 -1.24
CA LEU A 174 19.08 5.49 -1.14
C LEU A 174 19.14 6.16 -2.53
N VAL A 175 19.70 5.45 -3.52
CA VAL A 175 19.73 5.90 -4.92
C VAL A 175 18.31 5.97 -5.50
N ASP A 176 17.51 4.93 -5.26
CA ASP A 176 16.11 4.87 -5.71
C ASP A 176 15.22 5.90 -5.00
N LEU A 177 15.47 6.18 -3.72
CA LEU A 177 14.76 7.19 -2.95
C LEU A 177 14.98 8.58 -3.56
N LYS A 178 16.22 8.91 -3.90
CA LYS A 178 16.54 10.17 -4.60
C LYS A 178 15.81 10.25 -5.95
N PHE A 179 15.87 9.18 -6.73
CA PHE A 179 15.17 9.11 -8.01
C PHE A 179 13.64 9.28 -7.85
N ALA A 180 13.03 8.67 -6.84
CA ALA A 180 11.59 8.80 -6.57
C ALA A 180 11.18 10.23 -6.21
N VAL A 181 12.03 10.95 -5.47
CA VAL A 181 11.83 12.38 -5.17
C VAL A 181 11.90 13.22 -6.44
N GLU A 182 12.91 12.98 -7.30
CA GLU A 182 13.02 13.64 -8.60
C GLU A 182 11.83 13.33 -9.53
N LEU A 183 11.24 12.14 -9.40
CA LEU A 183 10.07 11.71 -10.15
C LEU A 183 8.76 12.35 -9.65
N GLY A 184 8.76 12.92 -8.44
CA GLY A 184 7.57 13.48 -7.82
C GLY A 184 6.53 12.41 -7.46
N VAL A 185 6.97 11.28 -6.89
CA VAL A 185 6.05 10.27 -6.36
C VAL A 185 5.25 10.82 -5.18
N ASP A 186 4.00 10.38 -5.06
CA ASP A 186 3.07 10.87 -4.03
C ASP A 186 3.21 10.08 -2.72
N TYR A 187 3.77 8.87 -2.77
CA TYR A 187 4.05 7.99 -1.64
C TYR A 187 5.36 7.21 -1.85
N ILE A 188 6.04 6.87 -0.75
CA ILE A 188 7.13 5.89 -0.70
C ILE A 188 6.68 4.69 0.12
N ALA A 189 6.86 3.46 -0.35
CA ALA A 189 6.74 2.27 0.49
C ALA A 189 8.13 1.75 0.88
N LEU A 190 8.33 1.53 2.18
CA LEU A 190 9.54 0.96 2.75
C LEU A 190 9.32 -0.53 3.02
N SER A 191 10.11 -1.38 2.37
CA SER A 191 10.08 -2.84 2.54
C SER A 191 10.77 -3.28 3.82
N PHE A 192 10.36 -4.44 4.35
CA PHE A 192 10.95 -5.14 5.49
C PHE A 192 11.08 -4.29 6.76
N VAL A 193 10.13 -3.38 7.01
CA VAL A 193 10.08 -2.59 8.24
C VAL A 193 10.00 -3.52 9.44
N ARG A 194 10.78 -3.25 10.49
CA ARG A 194 10.80 -4.02 11.74
C ARG A 194 10.39 -3.17 12.94
N GLN A 195 10.64 -1.87 12.89
CA GLN A 195 10.46 -0.93 14.00
C GLN A 195 10.22 0.50 13.50
N ALA A 196 9.81 1.40 14.39
CA ALA A 196 9.47 2.79 14.05
C ALA A 196 10.68 3.57 13.52
N GLU A 197 11.87 3.26 14.03
CA GLU A 197 13.14 3.90 13.69
C GLU A 197 13.51 3.69 12.22
N ASP A 198 13.06 2.58 11.59
CA ASP A 198 13.27 2.32 10.17
C ASP A 198 12.55 3.38 9.31
N LEU A 199 11.32 3.75 9.70
CA LEU A 199 10.52 4.78 9.02
C LEU A 199 11.08 6.18 9.25
N LEU A 200 11.44 6.50 10.50
CA LEU A 200 12.05 7.77 10.86
C LEU A 200 13.36 8.00 10.09
N LEU A 201 14.16 6.94 9.88
CA LEU A 201 15.35 7.01 9.05
C LEU A 201 15.03 7.36 7.59
N CYS A 202 14.02 6.70 6.99
CA CYS A 202 13.56 7.03 5.64
C CYS A 202 13.05 8.47 5.54
N GLN A 203 12.22 8.91 6.49
CA GLN A 203 11.70 10.28 6.57
C GLN A 203 12.83 11.32 6.74
N LYS A 204 13.88 11.00 7.51
CA LYS A 204 15.08 11.84 7.64
C LYS A 204 15.81 12.00 6.31
N HIS A 205 15.97 10.91 5.53
CA HIS A 205 16.57 10.99 4.19
C HIS A 205 15.72 11.83 3.23
N LEU A 206 14.40 11.65 3.23
CA LEU A 206 13.48 12.47 2.46
C LEU A 206 13.59 13.97 2.83
N THR A 207 13.63 14.28 4.13
CA THR A 207 13.81 15.66 4.62
C THR A 207 15.14 16.24 4.15
N GLY A 208 16.21 15.46 4.17
CA GLY A 208 17.52 15.85 3.65
C GLY A 208 17.54 16.10 2.14
N LEU A 209 16.60 15.52 1.39
CA LEU A 209 16.35 15.80 -0.03
C LEU A 209 15.36 16.96 -0.25
N GLY A 210 14.90 17.62 0.81
CA GLY A 210 13.96 18.74 0.75
C GLY A 210 12.50 18.34 0.50
N CYS A 211 12.12 17.09 0.81
CA CYS A 211 10.76 16.59 0.61
C CYS A 211 10.19 15.93 1.87
N SER A 212 8.86 15.86 1.93
CA SER A 212 8.11 15.25 3.03
C SER A 212 7.09 14.23 2.49
N THR A 213 7.49 13.48 1.47
CA THR A 213 6.64 12.45 0.85
C THR A 213 6.22 11.41 1.90
N PRO A 214 4.92 11.12 2.04
CA PRO A 214 4.42 10.15 3.01
C PRO A 214 5.04 8.76 2.84
N VAL A 215 5.39 8.11 3.96
CA VAL A 215 6.04 6.80 4.00
C VAL A 215 5.08 5.72 4.46
N ILE A 216 4.91 4.69 3.63
CA ILE A 216 4.10 3.50 3.86
C ILE A 216 4.99 2.39 4.43
N ALA A 217 4.66 1.89 5.62
CA ALA A 217 5.37 0.76 6.21
C ALA A 217 4.86 -0.57 5.62
N LYS A 218 5.73 -1.34 4.96
CA LYS A 218 5.36 -2.69 4.51
C LYS A 218 5.58 -3.69 5.64
N LEU A 219 4.48 -4.27 6.10
CA LEU A 219 4.44 -5.20 7.23
C LEU A 219 4.70 -6.62 6.72
N GLU A 220 5.98 -6.93 6.58
CA GLU A 220 6.51 -8.17 5.99
C GLU A 220 7.23 -9.04 7.03
N LYS A 221 7.53 -8.48 8.21
CA LYS A 221 8.34 -9.11 9.26
C LYS A 221 7.54 -9.31 10.54
N LEU A 222 7.82 -10.40 11.26
CA LEU A 222 7.19 -10.67 12.55
C LEU A 222 7.49 -9.59 13.59
N GLU A 223 8.70 -9.01 13.54
CA GLU A 223 9.10 -7.86 14.36
C GLU A 223 8.19 -6.66 14.12
N ALA A 224 7.79 -6.42 12.87
CA ALA A 224 6.86 -5.34 12.52
C ALA A 224 5.51 -5.53 13.22
N ILE A 225 4.98 -6.77 13.23
CA ILE A 225 3.72 -7.08 13.89
C ILE A 225 3.83 -6.92 15.41
N ARG A 226 4.95 -7.34 16.01
CA ARG A 226 5.21 -7.14 17.46
C ARG A 226 5.34 -5.66 17.84
N ASN A 227 5.92 -4.85 16.96
CA ASN A 227 6.15 -3.41 17.15
C ASN A 227 5.05 -2.53 16.53
N LEU A 228 3.94 -3.12 16.09
CA LEU A 228 2.94 -2.45 15.26
C LEU A 228 2.43 -1.13 15.87
N GLY A 229 2.23 -1.06 17.19
CA GLY A 229 1.79 0.16 17.87
C GLY A 229 2.72 1.35 17.60
N LYS A 230 4.02 1.18 17.84
CA LYS A 230 5.03 2.22 17.61
C LYS A 230 5.20 2.56 16.13
N ILE A 231 5.07 1.56 15.25
CA ILE A 231 5.11 1.78 13.80
C ILE A 231 3.94 2.67 13.36
N LEU A 232 2.73 2.42 13.86
CA LEU A 232 1.54 3.21 13.54
C LEU A 232 1.61 4.66 14.06
N GLU A 233 2.42 4.95 15.08
CA GLU A 233 2.61 6.32 15.58
C GLU A 233 3.36 7.22 14.59
N VAL A 234 4.21 6.64 13.73
CA VAL A 234 5.09 7.39 12.81
C VAL A 234 4.84 7.11 11.33
N ALA A 235 4.08 6.06 11.00
CA ALA A 235 3.76 5.68 9.63
C ALA A 235 2.61 6.52 9.06
N ASP A 236 2.79 7.04 7.85
CA ASP A 236 1.72 7.75 7.14
C ASP A 236 0.67 6.81 6.54
N ALA A 237 1.05 5.55 6.30
CA ALA A 237 0.19 4.44 5.93
C ALA A 237 0.90 3.10 6.23
N VAL A 238 0.16 2.00 6.19
CA VAL A 238 0.73 0.65 6.28
C VAL A 238 0.24 -0.25 5.16
N MET A 239 1.06 -1.24 4.78
CA MET A 239 0.74 -2.25 3.78
C MET A 239 0.90 -3.65 4.38
N VAL A 240 -0.18 -4.42 4.42
CA VAL A 240 -0.16 -5.85 4.76
C VAL A 240 0.35 -6.61 3.54
N ALA A 241 1.64 -6.91 3.50
CA ALA A 241 2.31 -7.59 2.40
C ALA A 241 2.32 -9.11 2.67
N ARG A 242 1.21 -9.76 2.28
CA ARG A 242 0.84 -11.12 2.69
C ARG A 242 1.77 -12.22 2.19
N GLY A 243 2.39 -12.04 1.02
CA GLY A 243 3.37 -12.96 0.46
C GLY A 243 4.57 -13.12 1.39
N ASP A 244 5.35 -12.03 1.59
CA ASP A 244 6.52 -12.07 2.48
C ASP A 244 6.12 -12.32 3.95
N LEU A 245 5.02 -11.73 4.44
CA LEU A 245 4.54 -11.96 5.82
C LEU A 245 4.09 -13.42 6.05
N GLY A 246 3.50 -14.07 5.05
CA GLY A 246 3.06 -15.45 5.10
C GLY A 246 4.21 -16.45 5.20
N VAL A 247 5.44 -16.05 4.81
CA VAL A 247 6.66 -16.83 4.99
C VAL A 247 7.16 -16.73 6.44
N GLU A 248 6.97 -15.59 7.10
CA GLU A 248 7.38 -15.37 8.50
C GLU A 248 6.42 -16.01 9.51
N LEU A 249 5.14 -16.12 9.15
CA LEU A 249 4.08 -16.68 10.00
C LEU A 249 3.77 -18.13 9.64
N LYS A 250 3.05 -18.84 10.52
CA LYS A 250 2.37 -20.05 10.05
C LYS A 250 1.20 -19.62 9.17
N LEU A 251 0.98 -20.33 8.07
CA LEU A 251 -0.05 -19.98 7.08
C LEU A 251 -1.44 -19.72 7.69
N GLY A 252 -1.85 -20.52 8.68
CA GLY A 252 -3.13 -20.34 9.36
C GLY A 252 -3.25 -19.13 10.27
N GLU A 253 -2.14 -18.49 10.65
CA GLU A 253 -2.10 -17.30 11.51
C GLU A 253 -2.27 -16.01 10.69
N LEU A 254 -1.92 -16.03 9.40
CA LEU A 254 -1.93 -14.85 8.52
C LEU A 254 -3.29 -14.13 8.44
N PRO A 255 -4.45 -14.81 8.28
CA PRO A 255 -5.74 -14.11 8.24
C PRO A 255 -6.07 -13.37 9.54
N ALA A 256 -5.68 -13.92 10.70
CA ALA A 256 -5.90 -13.27 11.99
C ALA A 256 -5.01 -12.02 12.14
N VAL A 257 -3.73 -12.12 11.74
CA VAL A 257 -2.80 -10.98 11.77
C VAL A 257 -3.25 -9.86 10.82
N GLN A 258 -3.73 -10.18 9.61
CA GLN A 258 -4.30 -9.18 8.70
C GLN A 258 -5.43 -8.39 9.37
N LYS A 259 -6.39 -9.08 10.00
CA LYS A 259 -7.52 -8.44 10.70
C LYS A 259 -7.04 -7.51 11.81
N GLU A 260 -6.09 -7.99 12.61
CA GLU A 260 -5.50 -7.22 13.70
C GLU A 260 -4.79 -5.96 13.20
N VAL A 261 -4.00 -6.08 12.14
CA VAL A 261 -3.31 -4.93 11.53
C VAL A 261 -4.31 -3.90 11.01
N ILE A 262 -5.32 -4.34 10.25
CA ILE A 262 -6.33 -3.44 9.68
C ILE A 262 -7.12 -2.73 10.79
N ASP A 263 -7.53 -3.45 11.84
CA ASP A 263 -8.24 -2.87 12.98
C ASP A 263 -7.38 -1.81 13.69
N ARG A 264 -6.14 -2.15 14.05
CA ARG A 264 -5.24 -1.23 14.76
C ARG A 264 -4.88 -0.02 13.91
N ALA A 265 -4.62 -0.19 12.61
CA ALA A 265 -4.37 0.93 11.70
C ALA A 265 -5.59 1.85 11.61
N ASN A 266 -6.80 1.28 11.49
CA ASN A 266 -8.04 2.05 11.51
C ASN A 266 -8.23 2.82 12.82
N ARG A 267 -7.96 2.20 13.97
CA ARG A 267 -8.03 2.85 15.29
C ARG A 267 -6.96 3.91 15.51
N ALA A 268 -5.85 3.85 14.80
CA ALA A 268 -4.78 4.84 14.81
C ALA A 268 -4.98 5.96 13.76
N GLY A 269 -6.02 5.87 12.91
CA GLY A 269 -6.23 6.84 11.83
C GLY A 269 -5.30 6.65 10.63
N VAL A 270 -4.54 5.55 10.59
CA VAL A 270 -3.52 5.28 9.56
C VAL A 270 -4.15 4.53 8.38
N PRO A 271 -4.05 5.02 7.14
CA PRO A 271 -4.44 4.29 5.93
C PRO A 271 -3.79 2.92 5.82
N VAL A 272 -4.56 1.91 5.41
CA VAL A 272 -4.06 0.54 5.25
C VAL A 272 -4.34 -0.04 3.86
N ILE A 273 -3.31 -0.66 3.28
CA ILE A 273 -3.34 -1.38 2.00
C ILE A 273 -3.24 -2.88 2.28
N THR A 274 -4.13 -3.69 1.73
CA THR A 274 -3.99 -5.15 1.72
C THR A 274 -3.42 -5.60 0.38
N ALA A 275 -2.28 -6.30 0.40
CA ALA A 275 -1.45 -6.51 -0.78
C ALA A 275 -1.05 -7.98 -0.98
N THR A 276 -0.65 -8.29 -2.23
CA THR A 276 -0.16 -9.59 -2.74
C THR A 276 -1.19 -10.72 -2.70
N GLU A 277 -1.16 -11.61 -3.70
CA GLU A 277 -2.04 -12.79 -3.79
C GLU A 277 -3.55 -12.48 -3.70
N MET A 278 -3.97 -11.30 -4.15
CA MET A 278 -5.39 -10.91 -4.07
C MET A 278 -6.19 -11.61 -5.16
N LEU A 279 -5.73 -11.54 -6.41
CA LEU A 279 -6.33 -12.20 -7.57
C LEU A 279 -5.26 -12.97 -8.36
N GLU A 280 -4.33 -13.64 -7.68
CA GLU A 280 -3.13 -14.27 -8.26
C GLU A 280 -3.39 -15.13 -9.51
N SER A 281 -4.48 -15.90 -9.53
CA SER A 281 -4.86 -16.72 -10.68
C SER A 281 -5.04 -15.89 -11.96
N MET A 282 -5.39 -14.61 -11.84
CA MET A 282 -5.57 -13.68 -12.96
C MET A 282 -4.26 -13.23 -13.62
N VAL A 283 -3.10 -13.63 -13.09
CA VAL A 283 -1.82 -13.52 -13.83
C VAL A 283 -1.91 -14.30 -15.14
N THR A 284 -2.60 -15.44 -15.15
CA THR A 284 -2.74 -16.30 -16.34
C THR A 284 -4.20 -16.53 -16.76
N SER A 285 -5.16 -16.39 -15.85
CA SER A 285 -6.59 -16.56 -16.09
C SER A 285 -7.29 -15.23 -16.38
N ASN A 286 -8.38 -15.26 -17.14
CA ASN A 286 -9.22 -14.08 -17.38
C ASN A 286 -10.32 -13.89 -16.31
N ARG A 287 -10.40 -14.77 -15.32
CA ARG A 287 -11.35 -14.68 -14.19
C ARG A 287 -10.69 -15.15 -12.89
N PRO A 288 -11.02 -14.52 -11.75
CA PRO A 288 -10.52 -14.96 -10.46
C PRO A 288 -11.27 -16.20 -9.97
N THR A 289 -10.66 -16.90 -9.03
CA THR A 289 -11.31 -17.99 -8.31
C THR A 289 -12.33 -17.46 -7.30
N ARG A 290 -13.19 -18.36 -6.80
CA ARG A 290 -14.12 -18.03 -5.70
C ARG A 290 -13.38 -17.73 -4.40
N ALA A 291 -12.26 -18.41 -4.15
CA ALA A 291 -11.44 -18.20 -2.97
C ALA A 291 -10.83 -16.79 -2.96
N GLU A 292 -10.22 -16.36 -4.06
CA GLU A 292 -9.69 -15.01 -4.24
C GLU A 292 -10.77 -13.94 -4.10
N THR A 293 -11.94 -14.16 -4.70
CA THR A 293 -13.08 -13.23 -4.55
C THR A 293 -13.50 -13.08 -3.09
N SER A 294 -13.55 -14.19 -2.34
CA SER A 294 -13.84 -14.19 -0.91
C SER A 294 -12.74 -13.50 -0.10
N ASP A 295 -11.48 -13.71 -0.44
CA ASP A 295 -10.34 -13.09 0.23
C ASP A 295 -10.36 -11.55 0.10
N VAL A 296 -10.52 -11.04 -1.13
CA VAL A 296 -10.68 -9.60 -1.39
C VAL A 296 -11.89 -9.04 -0.62
N ALA A 297 -13.03 -9.73 -0.63
CA ALA A 297 -14.22 -9.30 0.07
C ALA A 297 -14.00 -9.21 1.59
N ASN A 298 -13.29 -10.17 2.19
CA ASN A 298 -12.96 -10.15 3.60
C ASN A 298 -12.03 -8.99 3.96
N ALA A 299 -10.99 -8.70 3.17
CA ALA A 299 -10.12 -7.54 3.43
C ALA A 299 -10.90 -6.21 3.45
N ILE A 300 -11.90 -6.06 2.57
CA ILE A 300 -12.80 -4.90 2.55
C ILE A 300 -13.70 -4.85 3.80
N TRP A 301 -14.28 -5.98 4.20
CA TRP A 301 -15.10 -6.08 5.42
C TRP A 301 -14.30 -6.00 6.71
N ASP A 302 -13.00 -6.23 6.67
CA ASP A 302 -12.08 -5.95 7.77
C ASP A 302 -11.79 -4.45 7.86
N GLY A 303 -11.84 -3.76 6.72
CA GLY A 303 -11.73 -2.31 6.64
C GLY A 303 -10.46 -1.78 6.03
N THR A 304 -9.90 -2.52 5.08
CA THR A 304 -8.79 -2.01 4.28
C THR A 304 -9.21 -0.74 3.53
N ASP A 305 -8.32 0.25 3.47
CA ASP A 305 -8.59 1.47 2.70
C ASP A 305 -8.34 1.24 1.21
N ALA A 306 -7.34 0.40 0.90
CA ALA A 306 -7.02 -0.03 -0.45
C ALA A 306 -6.75 -1.53 -0.54
N VAL A 307 -6.94 -2.06 -1.73
CA VAL A 307 -6.53 -3.40 -2.16
C VAL A 307 -5.52 -3.26 -3.29
N MET A 308 -4.53 -4.15 -3.38
CA MET A 308 -3.44 -4.04 -4.35
C MET A 308 -3.36 -5.24 -5.29
N LEU A 309 -3.22 -4.95 -6.58
CA LEU A 309 -2.81 -5.88 -7.62
C LEU A 309 -1.30 -5.76 -7.85
N SER A 310 -0.61 -6.90 -7.74
CA SER A 310 0.82 -7.04 -7.89
C SER A 310 1.16 -7.55 -9.30
N GLN A 311 1.39 -8.85 -9.44
CA GLN A 311 1.77 -9.46 -10.70
C GLN A 311 0.63 -9.41 -11.72
N GLU A 312 -0.60 -9.43 -11.24
CA GLU A 312 -1.83 -9.43 -12.05
C GLU A 312 -1.86 -8.26 -13.04
N THR A 313 -1.35 -7.08 -12.64
CA THR A 313 -1.28 -5.90 -13.51
C THR A 313 0.10 -5.63 -14.09
N SER A 314 1.18 -6.08 -13.44
CA SER A 314 2.53 -5.75 -13.88
C SER A 314 3.05 -6.68 -14.98
N VAL A 315 2.79 -7.99 -14.89
CA VAL A 315 3.27 -9.00 -15.84
C VAL A 315 2.18 -9.95 -16.33
N GLY A 316 0.99 -9.89 -15.72
CA GLY A 316 -0.13 -10.76 -16.04
C GLY A 316 -0.65 -10.58 -17.47
N ALA A 317 -1.27 -11.63 -18.00
CA ALA A 317 -1.82 -11.64 -19.36
C ALA A 317 -3.02 -10.67 -19.55
N HIS A 318 -3.71 -10.31 -18.46
CA HIS A 318 -4.98 -9.58 -18.49
C HIS A 318 -5.05 -8.46 -17.44
N PRO A 319 -4.18 -7.44 -17.51
CA PRO A 319 -4.05 -6.41 -16.47
C PRO A 319 -5.32 -5.57 -16.29
N VAL A 320 -6.02 -5.25 -17.39
CA VAL A 320 -7.25 -4.47 -17.36
C VAL A 320 -8.40 -5.30 -16.77
N GLU A 321 -8.50 -6.58 -17.13
CA GLU A 321 -9.53 -7.49 -16.63
C GLU A 321 -9.36 -7.76 -15.13
N ALA A 322 -8.12 -7.91 -14.66
CA ALA A 322 -7.81 -8.04 -13.24
C ALA A 322 -8.28 -6.82 -12.44
N LEU A 323 -7.98 -5.61 -12.94
CA LEU A 323 -8.48 -4.37 -12.34
C LEU A 323 -10.01 -4.29 -12.36
N ARG A 324 -10.65 -4.61 -13.49
CA ARG A 324 -12.13 -4.62 -13.59
C ARG A 324 -12.77 -5.67 -12.69
N ALA A 325 -12.13 -6.82 -12.48
CA ALA A 325 -12.57 -7.82 -11.52
C ALA A 325 -12.48 -7.27 -10.09
N MET A 326 -11.33 -6.72 -9.71
CA MET A 326 -11.12 -6.07 -8.41
C MET A 326 -12.17 -4.97 -8.15
N ALA A 327 -12.39 -4.08 -9.13
CA ALA A 327 -13.37 -3.00 -9.02
C ALA A 327 -14.81 -3.52 -8.84
N ARG A 328 -15.19 -4.59 -9.56
CA ARG A 328 -16.51 -5.23 -9.39
C ARG A 328 -16.67 -5.86 -8.01
N ILE A 329 -15.62 -6.49 -7.48
CA ILE A 329 -15.63 -7.06 -6.12
C ILE A 329 -15.78 -5.93 -5.11
N CYS A 330 -14.97 -4.86 -5.18
CA CYS A 330 -15.10 -3.70 -4.30
C CYS A 330 -16.53 -3.13 -4.27
N LEU A 331 -17.14 -2.91 -5.44
CA LEU A 331 -18.50 -2.40 -5.55
C LEU A 331 -19.56 -3.36 -5.00
N SER A 332 -19.40 -4.66 -5.22
CA SER A 332 -20.36 -5.68 -4.77
C SER A 332 -20.27 -5.87 -3.25
N THR A 333 -19.07 -5.97 -2.71
CA THR A 333 -18.78 -6.13 -1.28
C THR A 333 -19.26 -4.93 -0.48
N GLN A 334 -19.12 -3.71 -1.02
CA GLN A 334 -19.60 -2.47 -0.40
C GLN A 334 -21.13 -2.41 -0.23
N ARG A 335 -21.90 -3.09 -1.09
CA ARG A 335 -23.37 -3.11 -1.01
C ARG A 335 -23.88 -4.06 0.08
N HIS A 336 -23.05 -4.98 0.55
CA HIS A 336 -23.43 -5.93 1.57
C HIS A 336 -23.52 -5.25 2.95
N PRO A 337 -24.51 -5.57 3.81
CA PRO A 337 -24.63 -4.98 5.15
C PRO A 337 -23.37 -5.11 6.02
N SER A 338 -22.56 -6.15 5.82
CA SER A 338 -21.26 -6.32 6.50
C SER A 338 -20.30 -5.14 6.29
N PHE A 339 -20.44 -4.39 5.19
CA PHE A 339 -19.62 -3.21 4.93
C PHE A 339 -19.94 -2.06 5.89
N GLY A 340 -21.19 -1.96 6.33
CA GLY A 340 -21.68 -0.95 7.28
C GLY A 340 -21.63 -1.41 8.74
N ARG A 341 -20.99 -2.55 9.04
CA ARG A 341 -20.79 -2.99 10.43
C ARG A 341 -20.05 -1.91 11.20
N GLU A 342 -20.55 -1.62 12.40
CA GLU A 342 -19.87 -0.69 13.29
C GLU A 342 -18.46 -1.19 13.58
N ARG A 343 -17.51 -0.28 13.42
CA ARG A 343 -16.11 -0.47 13.77
C ARG A 343 -15.75 0.63 14.75
N GLN A 344 -14.73 0.37 15.56
CA GLN A 344 -14.18 1.42 16.40
C GLN A 344 -13.63 2.54 15.51
N MET A 345 -14.24 3.72 15.60
CA MET A 345 -13.77 4.90 14.89
C MET A 345 -12.49 5.41 15.55
N TRP A 346 -11.53 5.86 14.74
CA TRP A 346 -10.37 6.60 15.22
C TRP A 346 -10.82 7.83 15.98
N ARG A 347 -10.15 8.18 17.08
CA ARG A 347 -10.38 9.43 17.79
C ARG A 347 -9.04 10.04 18.16
N GLU A 348 -8.97 11.36 18.10
CA GLU A 348 -7.86 12.16 18.64
C GLU A 348 -8.42 12.98 19.82
N PRO A 349 -8.40 12.47 21.06
CA PRO A 349 -8.94 13.20 22.20
C PRO A 349 -8.31 14.59 22.35
N GLY A 350 -9.14 15.63 22.45
CA GLY A 350 -8.69 17.03 22.55
C GLY A 350 -8.46 17.72 21.20
N GLU A 351 -8.42 17.00 20.08
CA GLU A 351 -8.22 17.59 18.76
C GLU A 351 -9.55 18.03 18.12
N VAL A 352 -9.68 19.33 17.86
CA VAL A 352 -10.87 19.95 17.27
C VAL A 352 -11.22 19.32 15.91
N GLY A 353 -10.21 19.07 15.08
CA GLY A 353 -10.44 18.55 13.73
C GLY A 353 -11.05 17.15 13.71
N SER A 354 -10.65 16.29 14.65
CA SER A 354 -11.23 14.95 14.81
C SER A 354 -12.69 15.04 15.27
N ALA A 355 -12.99 15.91 16.24
CA ALA A 355 -14.35 16.13 16.71
C ALA A 355 -15.28 16.66 15.60
N ILE A 356 -14.81 17.62 14.80
CA ILE A 356 -15.55 18.17 13.66
C ILE A 356 -15.79 17.11 12.58
N ALA A 357 -14.80 16.28 12.25
CA ALA A 357 -14.96 15.22 11.26
C ALA A 357 -16.01 14.17 11.70
N HIS A 358 -16.03 13.80 12.99
CA HIS A 358 -17.08 12.91 13.53
C HIS A 358 -18.46 13.57 13.49
N ALA A 359 -18.57 14.82 13.93
CA ALA A 359 -19.81 15.57 13.88
C ALA A 359 -20.34 15.67 12.44
N ALA A 360 -19.46 15.87 11.45
CA ALA A 360 -19.81 15.91 10.04
C ALA A 360 -20.34 14.57 9.53
N ALA A 361 -19.72 13.45 9.93
CA ALA A 361 -20.20 12.12 9.57
C ALA A 361 -21.60 11.83 10.12
N THR A 362 -21.84 12.16 11.40
CA THR A 362 -23.17 12.02 12.03
C THR A 362 -24.19 12.95 11.38
N THR A 363 -23.86 14.23 11.21
CA THR A 363 -24.75 15.24 10.59
C THR A 363 -25.14 14.83 9.17
N ALA A 364 -24.19 14.30 8.39
CA ALA A 364 -24.46 13.84 7.03
C ALA A 364 -25.46 12.67 6.98
N ASP A 365 -25.39 11.74 7.95
CA ASP A 365 -26.34 10.62 8.04
C ASP A 365 -27.72 11.11 8.48
N GLU A 366 -27.80 11.92 9.54
CA GLU A 366 -29.07 12.44 10.09
C GLU A 366 -29.84 13.31 9.09
N LEU A 367 -29.12 14.15 8.33
CA LEU A 367 -29.75 15.07 7.39
C LEU A 367 -29.99 14.47 6.00
N GLY A 368 -29.56 13.23 5.77
CA GLY A 368 -29.60 12.60 4.45
C GLY A 368 -28.76 13.36 3.42
N ALA A 369 -27.58 13.87 3.82
CA ALA A 369 -26.70 14.61 2.94
C ALA A 369 -26.21 13.72 1.79
N ARG A 370 -25.92 14.33 0.65
CA ARG A 370 -25.43 13.63 -0.54
C ARG A 370 -23.96 13.27 -0.41
N VAL A 371 -23.16 14.20 0.10
CA VAL A 371 -21.71 14.11 0.28
C VAL A 371 -21.26 14.98 1.47
N ILE A 372 -20.07 14.68 1.98
CA ILE A 372 -19.30 15.61 2.81
C ILE A 372 -18.25 16.28 1.91
N ILE A 373 -18.21 17.60 1.85
CA ILE A 373 -17.17 18.37 1.14
C ILE A 373 -16.10 18.77 2.17
N ALA A 374 -14.94 18.13 2.11
CA ALA A 374 -13.81 18.41 2.98
C ALA A 374 -12.79 19.30 2.24
N PHE A 375 -12.75 20.59 2.57
CA PHE A 375 -11.72 21.47 2.05
C PHE A 375 -10.37 21.19 2.73
N THR A 376 -9.30 21.06 1.94
CA THR A 376 -8.02 20.63 2.47
C THR A 376 -6.80 21.16 1.71
N GLU A 377 -5.84 21.70 2.46
CA GLU A 377 -4.55 22.19 1.95
C GLU A 377 -3.43 21.14 2.06
N SER A 378 -3.61 20.11 2.90
CA SER A 378 -2.61 19.06 3.16
C SER A 378 -3.14 17.64 2.97
N GLY A 379 -4.47 17.48 2.85
CA GLY A 379 -5.16 16.19 2.86
C GLY A 379 -5.66 15.76 4.24
N THR A 380 -5.20 16.38 5.34
CA THR A 380 -5.53 15.96 6.72
C THR A 380 -7.02 16.03 7.03
N THR A 381 -7.72 17.09 6.60
CA THR A 381 -9.18 17.21 6.79
C THR A 381 -9.92 16.07 6.09
N ALA A 382 -9.53 15.75 4.85
CA ALA A 382 -10.13 14.67 4.08
C ALA A 382 -9.84 13.30 4.70
N LEU A 383 -8.62 13.10 5.24
CA LEU A 383 -8.26 11.88 5.97
C LEU A 383 -9.11 11.71 7.23
N ARG A 384 -9.26 12.76 8.06
CA ARG A 384 -10.12 12.75 9.25
C ARG A 384 -11.56 12.40 8.89
N CYS A 385 -12.12 13.04 7.87
CA CYS A 385 -13.46 12.72 7.38
C CYS A 385 -13.56 11.28 6.86
N SER A 386 -12.53 10.76 6.18
CA SER A 386 -12.49 9.36 5.73
C SER A 386 -12.47 8.36 6.90
N LYS A 387 -11.66 8.65 7.93
CA LYS A 387 -11.50 7.79 9.12
C LYS A 387 -12.67 7.86 10.10
N ALA A 388 -13.49 8.90 10.02
CA ALA A 388 -14.84 8.95 10.62
C ALA A 388 -15.83 7.97 9.95
N ARG A 389 -15.44 7.31 8.84
CA ARG A 389 -16.22 6.28 8.11
C ARG A 389 -17.68 6.69 7.79
N PRO A 390 -17.92 7.88 7.21
CA PRO A 390 -19.26 8.35 6.88
C PRO A 390 -19.96 7.43 5.87
N ARG A 391 -21.28 7.31 5.93
CA ARG A 391 -22.09 6.53 4.97
C ARG A 391 -22.27 7.20 3.60
N VAL A 392 -21.84 8.45 3.50
CA VAL A 392 -21.75 9.21 2.24
C VAL A 392 -20.30 9.34 1.77
N PRO A 393 -20.04 9.57 0.48
CA PRO A 393 -18.71 9.90 -0.02
C PRO A 393 -18.19 11.20 0.59
N VAL A 394 -16.87 11.28 0.75
CA VAL A 394 -16.16 12.51 1.11
C VAL A 394 -15.58 13.08 -0.18
N VAL A 395 -15.75 14.36 -0.44
CA VAL A 395 -15.11 15.08 -1.55
C VAL A 395 -13.93 15.86 -0.97
N ALA A 396 -12.70 15.51 -1.33
CA ALA A 396 -11.54 16.30 -0.98
C ALA A 396 -11.43 17.47 -1.97
N ALA A 397 -11.87 18.64 -1.55
CA ALA A 397 -11.78 19.87 -2.32
C ALA A 397 -10.44 20.56 -2.01
N SER A 398 -9.62 20.76 -3.04
CA SER A 398 -8.32 21.43 -2.90
C SER A 398 -7.95 22.20 -4.17
N PRO A 399 -7.25 23.34 -4.07
CA PRO A 399 -6.61 23.98 -5.21
C PRO A 399 -5.28 23.31 -5.61
N HIS A 400 -4.79 22.35 -4.83
CA HIS A 400 -3.48 21.74 -4.99
C HIS A 400 -3.55 20.31 -5.53
N GLU A 401 -3.08 20.08 -6.75
CA GLU A 401 -3.15 18.76 -7.38
C GLU A 401 -2.34 17.68 -6.65
N ASP A 402 -1.19 18.03 -6.07
CA ASP A 402 -0.37 17.10 -5.29
C ASP A 402 -1.10 16.62 -4.03
N VAL A 403 -1.86 17.49 -3.39
CA VAL A 403 -2.73 17.14 -2.26
C VAL A 403 -3.83 16.19 -2.70
N LEU A 404 -4.49 16.48 -3.83
CA LEU A 404 -5.55 15.63 -4.38
C LEU A 404 -5.05 14.23 -4.70
N ARG A 405 -3.84 14.12 -5.26
CA ARG A 405 -3.20 12.82 -5.52
C ARG A 405 -2.96 12.04 -4.24
N LYS A 406 -2.47 12.65 -3.16
CA LYS A 406 -2.36 11.99 -1.85
C LYS A 406 -3.72 11.43 -1.41
N THR A 407 -4.78 12.24 -1.50
CA THR A 407 -6.11 11.78 -1.07
C THR A 407 -6.69 10.62 -1.89
N ALA A 408 -6.12 10.29 -3.07
CA ALA A 408 -6.56 9.16 -3.89
C ALA A 408 -6.38 7.81 -3.18
N LEU A 409 -5.52 7.71 -2.15
CA LEU A 409 -5.38 6.50 -1.34
C LEU A 409 -6.45 6.39 -0.23
N TYR A 410 -7.16 7.47 0.09
CA TYR A 410 -8.10 7.49 1.22
C TYR A 410 -9.44 6.86 0.85
N ALA A 411 -9.89 5.88 1.62
CA ALA A 411 -11.15 5.20 1.37
C ALA A 411 -12.32 6.18 1.34
N GLY A 412 -13.17 6.09 0.31
CA GLY A 412 -14.37 6.90 0.17
C GLY A 412 -14.15 8.40 -0.16
N VAL A 413 -12.90 8.86 -0.28
CA VAL A 413 -12.54 10.24 -0.66
C VAL A 413 -12.41 10.47 -2.17
N ILE A 414 -13.24 11.32 -2.76
CA ILE A 414 -13.17 11.70 -4.17
C ILE A 414 -12.36 12.99 -4.27
N PRO A 415 -11.19 12.99 -4.92
CA PRO A 415 -10.44 14.23 -5.11
C PRO A 415 -11.14 15.13 -6.13
N LEU A 416 -11.27 16.42 -5.82
CA LEU A 416 -11.89 17.43 -6.67
C LEU A 416 -11.05 18.72 -6.67
N LEU A 417 -10.56 19.10 -7.84
CA LEU A 417 -9.85 20.36 -8.04
C LEU A 417 -10.85 21.51 -7.98
N VAL A 418 -10.57 22.48 -7.12
CA VAL A 418 -11.40 23.67 -6.92
C VAL A 418 -10.56 24.93 -6.98
N SER A 419 -11.16 26.04 -7.40
CA SER A 419 -10.48 27.34 -7.38
C SER A 419 -10.27 27.81 -5.94
N PRO A 420 -9.12 28.46 -5.62
CA PRO A 420 -8.88 29.01 -4.29
C PRO A 420 -9.95 30.06 -3.95
N GLY A 421 -10.41 30.05 -2.69
CA GLY A 421 -11.31 31.06 -2.15
C GLY A 421 -10.55 32.15 -1.42
N ARG A 422 -10.99 33.41 -1.53
CA ARG A 422 -10.41 34.54 -0.78
C ARG A 422 -10.90 34.60 0.67
N ASP A 423 -12.05 34.00 0.93
CA ASP A 423 -12.74 33.94 2.21
C ASP A 423 -13.52 32.60 2.29
N THR A 424 -14.09 32.32 3.46
CA THR A 424 -14.82 31.08 3.72
C THR A 424 -16.02 30.90 2.79
N ASP A 425 -16.77 31.96 2.51
CA ASP A 425 -17.98 31.87 1.70
C ASP A 425 -17.66 31.59 0.23
N GLN A 426 -16.65 32.26 -0.32
CA GLN A 426 -16.17 31.99 -1.68
C GLN A 426 -15.59 30.58 -1.80
N MET A 427 -14.85 30.11 -0.79
CA MET A 427 -14.32 28.75 -0.76
C MET A 427 -15.44 27.70 -0.79
N VAL A 428 -16.49 27.89 0.04
CA VAL A 428 -17.67 27.02 0.06
C VAL A 428 -18.38 27.04 -1.29
N SER A 429 -18.65 28.22 -1.85
CA SER A 429 -19.29 28.38 -3.17
C SER A 429 -18.51 27.67 -4.28
N ASN A 430 -17.19 27.91 -4.36
CA ASN A 430 -16.33 27.29 -5.36
C ASN A 430 -16.37 25.76 -5.30
N ALA A 431 -16.35 25.20 -4.09
CA ALA A 431 -16.37 23.77 -3.88
C ALA A 431 -17.73 23.15 -4.21
N THR A 432 -18.83 23.79 -3.78
CA THR A 432 -20.20 23.36 -4.08
C THR A 432 -20.48 23.42 -5.59
N GLU A 433 -20.08 24.49 -6.27
CA GLU A 433 -20.20 24.61 -7.72
C GLU A 433 -19.37 23.56 -8.47
N ALA A 434 -18.12 23.31 -8.06
CA ALA A 434 -17.28 22.28 -8.66
C ALA A 434 -17.88 20.88 -8.46
N ALA A 435 -18.47 20.61 -7.28
CA ALA A 435 -19.16 19.35 -7.01
C ALA A 435 -20.42 19.20 -7.89
N ALA A 436 -21.15 20.29 -8.14
CA ALA A 436 -22.30 20.28 -9.06
C ALA A 436 -21.87 20.06 -10.52
N ARG A 437 -20.83 20.77 -10.99
CA ARG A 437 -20.28 20.60 -12.35
C ARG A 437 -19.74 19.19 -12.62
N SER A 438 -19.18 18.54 -11.60
CA SER A 438 -18.71 17.14 -11.70
C SER A 438 -19.83 16.10 -11.57
N GLY A 439 -21.07 16.54 -11.31
CA GLY A 439 -22.24 15.66 -11.17
C GLY A 439 -22.28 14.85 -9.87
N LEU A 440 -21.45 15.20 -8.88
CA LEU A 440 -21.44 14.57 -7.56
C LEU A 440 -22.69 14.95 -6.75
N VAL A 441 -23.17 16.18 -6.95
CA VAL A 441 -24.37 16.76 -6.35
C VAL A 441 -25.24 17.45 -7.41
N ARG A 442 -26.51 17.68 -7.08
CA ARG A 442 -27.51 18.38 -7.90
C ARG A 442 -28.22 19.43 -7.07
N SER A 443 -28.87 20.39 -7.72
CA SER A 443 -29.67 21.40 -7.01
C SER A 443 -30.71 20.73 -6.11
N GLY A 444 -30.81 21.23 -4.87
CA GLY A 444 -31.66 20.67 -3.82
C GLY A 444 -31.02 19.56 -2.98
N ASP A 445 -29.86 19.03 -3.38
CA ASP A 445 -29.09 18.11 -2.53
C ASP A 445 -28.57 18.85 -1.29
N ARG A 446 -28.57 18.18 -0.14
CA ARG A 446 -27.87 18.67 1.06
C ARG A 446 -26.41 18.26 1.04
N VAL A 447 -25.52 19.15 1.41
CA VAL A 447 -24.10 18.86 1.60
C VAL A 447 -23.64 19.30 2.99
N VAL A 448 -22.68 18.57 3.56
CA VAL A 448 -21.99 18.97 4.78
C VAL A 448 -20.59 19.41 4.40
N VAL A 449 -20.24 20.65 4.70
CA VAL A 449 -18.92 21.22 4.42
C VAL A 449 -18.08 21.21 5.68
N VAL A 450 -16.85 20.72 5.56
CA VAL A 450 -15.83 20.72 6.61
C VAL A 450 -14.61 21.49 6.11
N ALA A 451 -14.13 22.46 6.89
CA ALA A 451 -13.00 23.28 6.49
C ALA A 451 -12.16 23.77 7.68
N GLY A 452 -11.02 24.37 7.33
CA GLY A 452 -10.16 25.14 8.22
C GLY A 452 -10.29 26.63 7.96
N VAL A 453 -10.51 27.41 9.01
CA VAL A 453 -10.54 28.88 8.95
C VAL A 453 -9.45 29.43 9.89
N PRO A 454 -8.61 30.38 9.44
CA PRO A 454 -8.64 31.08 8.15
C PRO A 454 -8.23 30.21 6.95
N VAL A 455 -8.84 30.48 5.79
CA VAL A 455 -8.59 29.77 4.52
C VAL A 455 -7.12 29.92 4.10
N GLY A 456 -6.55 28.92 3.44
CA GLY A 456 -5.16 28.95 2.98
C GLY A 456 -4.12 28.54 4.04
N ARG A 457 -4.54 28.19 5.27
CA ARG A 457 -3.64 27.71 6.32
C ARG A 457 -3.86 26.22 6.60
N PRO A 458 -2.85 25.36 6.39
CA PRO A 458 -2.96 23.93 6.72
C PRO A 458 -3.06 23.71 8.24
N GLY A 459 -3.55 22.54 8.62
CA GLY A 459 -3.54 22.05 10.01
C GLY A 459 -4.72 22.47 10.88
N GLN A 460 -5.61 23.34 10.40
CA GLN A 460 -6.79 23.77 11.13
C GLN A 460 -8.02 23.12 10.50
N THR A 461 -8.78 22.33 11.26
CA THR A 461 -10.10 21.83 10.85
C THR A 461 -11.05 22.21 11.98
N ASN A 462 -11.86 23.24 11.78
CA ASN A 462 -12.61 23.88 12.86
C ASN A 462 -14.00 24.41 12.43
N LEU A 463 -14.40 24.19 11.18
CA LEU A 463 -15.69 24.61 10.65
C LEU A 463 -16.49 23.42 10.14
N LEU A 464 -17.78 23.40 10.51
CA LEU A 464 -18.82 22.54 9.93
C LEU A 464 -19.97 23.44 9.48
N LYS A 465 -20.39 23.33 8.22
CA LYS A 465 -21.55 24.04 7.66
C LYS A 465 -22.43 23.06 6.91
N VAL A 466 -23.75 23.23 7.01
CA VAL A 466 -24.72 22.52 6.17
C VAL A 466 -25.23 23.47 5.11
N GLU A 467 -25.30 23.01 3.87
CA GLU A 467 -25.75 23.81 2.72
C GLU A 467 -26.68 23.00 1.83
N ILE A 468 -27.56 23.70 1.12
CA ILE A 468 -28.40 23.13 0.06
C ILE A 468 -27.85 23.69 -1.26
N VAL A 469 -27.58 22.79 -2.21
CA VAL A 469 -26.97 23.10 -3.52
C VAL A 469 -27.91 23.87 -4.44
#